data_AF-A0A6G8Q6S1-F1
#
_entry.id   AF-A0A6G8Q6S1-F1
#
_cell.length_a   1.000
_cell.length_b   1.000
_cell.length_c   1.000
_cell.angle_alpha   90.00
_cell.angle_beta   90.00
_cell.angle_gamma   90.00
#
_symmetry.space_group_name_H-M   'P 1'
#
loop_
_entity.id
_entity.type
_entity.pdbx_description
1 polymer ?
#
loop_
_entity_poly.entity_id
_entity_poly.type
_entity_poly.pdbx_seq_one_letter_code
_entity_poly.pdbx_strand_id
1 'polypeptide(L)'
;MGSRLFIVAAVLVLVVGVVGRITYERTLNTATPAYAQDEDPTIGRDCGDFRSQAEAQAALRQNPSDPDVLDEDEGPDDGVACESTDYDNRARDETPVAAAIGTGRDDTEDGNAQRTPRRNSDLLQSGGPAHGPVLAMPDGSCLPEYPVKRNGYCYR
;
A
#
# COMPACT_ATOMS: atom_id res chain seq x y z
N MET A 1 -58.20 4.99 -38.93
CA MET A 1 -56.78 4.57 -38.77
C MET A 1 -55.96 5.45 -37.82
N GLY A 2 -56.18 6.77 -37.75
CA GLY A 2 -55.27 7.69 -37.02
C GLY A 2 -55.07 7.40 -35.52
N SER A 3 -56.14 7.15 -34.77
CA SER A 3 -56.04 6.95 -33.31
C SER A 3 -55.15 5.77 -32.89
N ARG A 4 -55.17 4.66 -33.65
CA ARG A 4 -54.30 3.51 -33.39
C ARG A 4 -52.82 3.83 -33.65
N LEU A 5 -52.53 4.63 -34.68
CA LEU A 5 -51.18 5.09 -34.99
C LEU A 5 -50.66 6.06 -33.92
N PHE A 6 -51.51 6.98 -33.44
CA PHE A 6 -51.17 7.89 -32.34
C PHE A 6 -50.88 7.16 -31.03
N ILE A 7 -51.68 6.15 -30.69
CA ILE A 7 -51.44 5.34 -29.48
C ILE A 7 -50.10 4.59 -29.58
N VAL A 8 -49.80 3.98 -30.73
CA VAL A 8 -48.52 3.26 -30.94
C VAL A 8 -47.34 4.22 -30.85
N ALA A 9 -47.43 5.40 -31.47
CA ALA A 9 -46.37 6.40 -31.42
C ALA A 9 -46.15 6.93 -29.99
N ALA A 10 -47.22 7.20 -29.24
CA ALA A 10 -47.12 7.66 -27.86
C ALA A 10 -46.47 6.62 -26.94
N VAL A 11 -46.84 5.34 -27.09
CA VAL A 11 -46.23 4.24 -26.33
C VAL A 11 -44.74 4.12 -26.67
N LEU A 12 -44.35 4.23 -27.94
CA LEU A 12 -42.96 4.13 -28.36
C LEU A 12 -42.11 5.26 -27.76
N VAL A 13 -42.59 6.50 -27.78
CA VAL A 13 -41.89 7.64 -27.15
C VAL A 13 -41.74 7.44 -25.64
N LEU A 14 -42.76 6.91 -24.97
CA LEU A 14 -42.73 6.65 -23.53
C LEU A 14 -41.70 5.56 -23.19
N VAL A 15 -41.67 4.47 -23.96
CA VAL A 15 -40.69 3.38 -23.78
C VAL A 15 -39.26 3.87 -24.00
N VAL A 16 -39.01 4.65 -25.05
CA VAL A 16 -37.66 5.20 -25.32
C VAL A 16 -37.22 6.15 -24.20
N GLY A 17 -38.12 7.00 -23.70
CA GLY A 17 -37.83 7.91 -22.58
C GLY A 17 -37.50 7.16 -21.28
N VAL A 18 -38.25 6.11 -20.95
CA VAL A 18 -38.02 5.29 -19.74
C VAL A 18 -36.71 4.52 -19.85
N VAL A 19 -36.46 3.86 -20.99
CA VAL A 19 -35.21 3.11 -21.20
C VAL A 19 -34.01 4.05 -21.17
N GLY A 20 -34.11 5.23 -21.79
CA GLY A 20 -33.06 6.25 -21.75
C GLY A 20 -32.72 6.74 -20.34
N ARG A 21 -33.74 6.91 -19.47
CA ARG A 21 -33.50 7.26 -18.06
C ARG A 21 -32.83 6.12 -17.30
N ILE A 22 -33.27 4.88 -17.50
CA ILE A 22 -32.70 3.70 -16.83
C ILE A 22 -31.24 3.49 -17.23
N THR A 23 -30.91 3.65 -18.51
CA THR A 23 -29.52 3.53 -18.97
C THR A 23 -28.67 4.67 -18.44
N TYR A 24 -29.19 5.91 -18.38
CA TYR A 24 -28.49 7.06 -17.80
C TYR A 24 -28.11 6.82 -16.33
N GLU A 25 -29.05 6.31 -15.52
CA GLU A 25 -28.78 5.94 -14.12
C GLU A 25 -27.73 4.84 -14.00
N ARG A 26 -27.72 3.83 -14.89
CA ARG A 26 -26.70 2.77 -14.87
C ARG A 26 -25.31 3.24 -15.30
N THR A 27 -25.21 4.18 -16.22
CA THR A 27 -23.92 4.69 -16.70
C THR A 27 -23.28 5.73 -15.77
N LEU A 28 -24.07 6.46 -14.99
CA LEU A 28 -23.55 7.43 -14.03
C LEU A 28 -23.37 6.85 -12.63
N ASN A 29 -24.19 5.88 -12.24
CA ASN A 29 -24.02 5.15 -10.98
C ASN A 29 -23.19 3.87 -11.19
N THR A 30 -22.05 3.97 -11.86
CA THR A 30 -20.96 2.99 -11.71
C THR A 30 -20.33 3.17 -10.32
N ALA A 31 -21.08 2.79 -9.29
CA ALA A 31 -20.65 2.76 -7.89
C ALA A 31 -19.82 1.51 -7.56
N THR A 32 -19.32 0.79 -8.56
CA THR A 32 -18.25 -0.18 -8.37
C THR A 32 -16.93 0.59 -8.47
N PRO A 33 -16.30 0.96 -7.33
CA PRO A 33 -14.95 1.47 -7.38
C PRO A 33 -14.08 0.40 -8.06
N ALA A 34 -13.24 0.84 -8.99
CA ALA A 34 -12.08 0.03 -9.33
C ALA A 34 -11.17 0.04 -8.11
N TYR A 35 -10.60 -1.12 -7.73
CA TYR A 35 -9.70 -1.31 -6.57
C TYR A 35 -8.47 -0.37 -6.53
N ALA A 36 -8.30 0.53 -7.50
CA ALA A 36 -7.24 1.52 -7.55
C ALA A 36 -7.63 2.90 -6.97
N GLN A 37 -8.87 3.08 -6.49
CA GLN A 37 -9.37 4.39 -6.00
C GLN A 37 -9.92 4.33 -4.57
N ASP A 38 -9.82 3.18 -3.89
CA ASP A 38 -10.08 3.11 -2.45
C ASP A 38 -8.81 3.63 -1.74
N GLU A 39 -8.66 4.95 -1.71
CA GLU A 39 -7.79 5.61 -0.73
C GLU A 39 -8.49 5.43 0.63
N ASP A 40 -8.21 4.31 1.30
CA ASP A 40 -8.59 4.14 2.69
C ASP A 40 -8.00 5.32 3.47
N PRO A 41 -8.81 6.19 4.10
CA PRO A 41 -8.33 7.38 4.80
C PRO A 41 -7.44 7.05 6.02
N THR A 42 -7.28 5.77 6.35
CA THR A 42 -6.35 5.29 7.37
C THR A 42 -4.98 4.89 6.80
N ILE A 43 -4.81 4.86 5.47
CA ILE A 43 -3.55 4.55 4.78
C ILE A 43 -2.93 5.85 4.26
N GLY A 44 -1.65 6.06 4.57
CA GLY A 44 -0.88 7.23 4.14
C GLY A 44 -0.80 8.33 5.20
N ARG A 45 -0.85 7.95 6.48
CA ARG A 45 -0.52 8.88 7.57
C ARG A 45 0.99 8.98 7.70
N ASP A 46 1.54 10.16 7.58
CA ASP A 46 2.98 10.36 7.75
C ASP A 46 3.33 10.65 9.22
N CYS A 47 4.61 10.61 9.55
CA CYS A 47 5.09 10.96 10.89
C CYS A 47 4.57 12.31 11.42
N GLY A 48 4.31 13.29 10.53
CA GLY A 48 3.75 14.60 10.89
C GLY A 48 2.28 14.59 11.34
N ASP A 49 1.54 13.52 11.07
CA ASP A 49 0.11 13.38 11.45
C ASP A 49 -0.10 12.91 12.88
N PHE A 50 0.98 12.58 13.59
CA PHE A 50 0.97 12.14 14.98
C PHE A 50 1.38 13.27 15.91
N ARG A 51 0.85 13.27 17.14
CA ARG A 51 1.20 14.32 18.12
C ARG A 51 2.54 14.07 18.79
N SER A 52 3.04 12.84 18.77
CA SER A 52 4.29 12.41 19.39
C SER A 52 4.78 11.09 18.80
N GLN A 53 6.08 10.82 18.91
CA GLN A 53 6.69 9.54 18.51
C GLN A 53 5.99 8.34 19.17
N ALA A 54 5.62 8.43 20.46
CA ALA A 54 4.92 7.33 21.14
C ALA A 54 3.54 6.99 20.52
N GLU A 55 2.88 7.96 19.88
CA GLU A 55 1.59 7.76 19.19
C GLU A 55 1.80 7.08 17.84
N ALA A 56 2.86 7.46 17.11
CA ALA A 56 3.28 6.77 15.89
C ALA A 56 3.67 5.31 16.20
N GLN A 57 4.42 5.08 17.28
CA GLN A 57 4.76 3.73 17.74
C GLN A 57 3.53 2.87 18.06
N ALA A 58 2.49 3.48 18.64
CA ALA A 58 1.23 2.79 18.89
C ALA A 58 0.51 2.40 17.60
N ALA A 59 0.59 3.20 16.54
CA ALA A 59 0.02 2.90 15.24
C ALA A 59 0.77 1.76 14.53
N LEU A 60 2.11 1.80 14.50
CA LEU A 60 2.93 0.70 13.99
C LEU A 60 2.63 -0.62 14.71
N ARG A 61 2.47 -0.58 16.04
CA ARG A 61 2.10 -1.76 16.83
C ARG A 61 0.70 -2.27 16.51
N GLN A 62 -0.21 -1.39 16.11
CA GLN A 62 -1.59 -1.74 15.76
C GLN A 62 -1.67 -2.40 14.38
N ASN A 63 -0.84 -1.97 13.43
CA ASN A 63 -0.68 -2.62 12.14
C ASN A 63 0.81 -2.78 11.75
N PRO A 64 1.46 -3.88 12.16
CA PRO A 64 2.89 -4.11 11.91
C PRO A 64 3.26 -4.36 10.45
N SER A 65 2.29 -4.46 9.53
CA SER A 65 2.57 -4.43 8.08
C SER A 65 2.98 -3.05 7.57
N ASP A 66 2.95 -2.06 8.48
CA ASP A 66 3.36 -0.68 8.26
C ASP A 66 2.82 -0.06 6.95
N PRO A 67 1.49 -0.06 6.75
CA PRO A 67 0.91 0.53 5.54
C PRO A 67 1.12 2.05 5.45
N ASP A 68 1.42 2.68 6.59
CA ASP A 68 1.69 4.10 6.74
C ASP A 68 3.19 4.42 6.63
N VAL A 69 4.04 3.39 6.49
CA VAL A 69 5.49 3.55 6.24
C VAL A 69 6.16 4.37 7.35
N LEU A 70 5.76 4.13 8.60
CA LEU A 70 6.19 4.86 9.79
C LEU A 70 7.59 4.46 10.27
N ASP A 71 8.05 3.25 9.96
CA ASP A 71 9.36 2.69 10.33
C ASP A 71 10.42 2.86 9.22
N GLU A 72 10.04 3.39 8.05
CA GLU A 72 10.95 3.67 6.93
C GLU A 72 11.49 5.11 7.03
N ASP A 73 12.16 5.44 8.15
CA ASP A 73 12.79 6.73 8.34
C ASP A 73 14.28 6.73 7.94
N GLU A 74 15.12 7.67 8.39
CA GLU A 74 16.55 7.73 8.03
C GLU A 74 17.37 6.59 8.69
N GLY A 75 16.99 5.34 8.44
CA GLY A 75 17.54 4.17 9.12
C GLY A 75 17.05 2.85 8.50
N PRO A 76 17.56 1.71 8.99
CA PRO A 76 16.99 0.41 8.67
C PRO A 76 15.73 0.16 9.51
N ASP A 77 14.64 -0.34 8.93
CA ASP A 77 13.39 -0.73 9.62
C ASP A 77 13.71 -1.52 10.90
N ASP A 78 13.62 -0.85 12.04
CA ASP A 78 14.01 -1.39 13.34
C ASP A 78 12.84 -1.64 14.27
N GLY A 79 11.63 -1.48 13.75
CA GLY A 79 10.37 -1.61 14.46
C GLY A 79 10.09 -0.40 15.34
N VAL A 80 10.76 0.74 15.12
CA VAL A 80 10.58 1.99 15.86
C VAL A 80 10.15 3.09 14.90
N ALA A 81 8.88 3.44 14.98
CA ALA A 81 8.28 4.47 14.13
C ALA A 81 8.82 5.87 14.42
N CYS A 82 9.08 6.62 13.35
CA CYS A 82 9.29 8.07 13.34
C CYS A 82 10.34 8.57 14.34
N GLU A 83 11.47 7.85 14.46
CA GLU A 83 12.50 8.12 15.46
C GLU A 83 13.27 9.41 15.20
N SER A 84 13.31 9.83 13.93
CA SER A 84 13.97 11.04 13.45
C SER A 84 13.08 12.29 13.48
N THR A 85 11.76 12.16 13.71
CA THR A 85 10.83 13.30 13.67
C THR A 85 10.83 14.09 14.99
N ASP A 86 10.95 15.42 14.90
CA ASP A 86 10.85 16.32 16.05
C ASP A 86 9.39 16.67 16.32
N TYR A 87 8.92 16.34 17.53
CA TYR A 87 7.54 16.56 17.96
C TYR A 87 7.50 17.57 19.12
N ASP A 88 6.50 18.45 19.12
CA ASP A 88 6.23 19.35 20.25
C ASP A 88 6.00 18.58 21.55
N ASN A 89 5.36 17.41 21.46
CA ASN A 89 5.20 16.48 22.57
C ASN A 89 6.34 15.45 22.59
N ARG A 90 7.14 15.49 23.66
CA ARG A 90 8.35 14.66 23.85
C ARG A 90 8.08 13.22 24.32
N ALA A 91 6.84 12.76 24.33
CA ALA A 91 6.54 11.37 24.68
C ALA A 91 7.14 10.42 23.64
N ARG A 92 8.00 9.49 24.09
CA ARG A 92 8.63 8.47 23.25
C ARG A 92 8.37 7.06 23.78
N ASP A 93 8.21 6.12 22.85
CA ASP A 93 8.23 4.68 23.04
C ASP A 93 9.14 4.10 21.95
N GLU A 94 10.37 3.73 22.33
CA GLU A 94 11.38 3.15 21.42
C GLU A 94 11.37 1.62 21.52
N THR A 95 10.31 1.01 22.06
CA THR A 95 10.19 -0.44 22.18
C THR A 95 9.86 -1.04 20.81
N PRO A 96 10.75 -1.84 20.20
CA PRO A 96 10.56 -2.31 18.83
C PRO A 96 9.33 -3.20 18.65
N VAL A 97 8.65 -3.06 17.52
CA VAL A 97 7.62 -3.99 17.07
C VAL A 97 8.30 -5.08 16.25
N ALA A 98 8.60 -6.22 16.87
CA ALA A 98 9.31 -7.33 16.22
C ALA A 98 8.61 -7.87 14.95
N ALA A 99 7.29 -7.66 14.83
CA ALA A 99 6.52 -8.03 13.63
C ALA A 99 6.69 -7.06 12.46
N ALA A 100 7.13 -5.82 12.73
CA ALA A 100 7.45 -4.79 11.72
C ALA A 100 8.89 -4.94 11.21
N ILE A 101 9.81 -5.44 12.06
CA ILE A 101 11.17 -5.78 11.63
C ILE A 101 11.10 -6.88 10.57
N GLY A 102 11.26 -6.51 9.30
CA GLY A 102 11.49 -7.43 8.20
C GLY A 102 12.66 -8.33 8.58
N THR A 103 12.40 -9.62 8.76
CA THR A 103 13.31 -10.59 9.39
C THR A 103 14.74 -10.49 8.86
N GLY A 104 15.59 -9.80 9.61
CA GLY A 104 16.98 -9.53 9.23
C GLY A 104 17.88 -9.02 10.36
N ARG A 105 17.47 -9.13 11.64
CA ARG A 105 18.39 -8.95 12.78
C ARG A 105 18.64 -10.30 13.44
N ASP A 106 19.64 -10.98 12.92
CA ASP A 106 20.43 -11.94 13.68
C ASP A 106 21.33 -11.09 14.59
N ASP A 107 20.88 -10.82 15.81
CA ASP A 107 21.73 -10.23 16.85
C ASP A 107 22.76 -11.29 17.25
N THR A 108 23.89 -11.31 16.54
CA THR A 108 25.15 -11.78 17.10
C THR A 108 26.23 -10.76 16.80
N GLU A 109 26.41 -9.91 17.79
CA GLU A 109 27.64 -9.23 18.13
C GLU A 109 28.85 -10.15 17.94
N ASP A 110 29.70 -9.88 16.95
CA ASP A 110 31.14 -10.18 17.03
C ASP A 110 31.93 -9.39 15.98
N GLY A 111 33.06 -8.84 16.43
CA GLY A 111 33.84 -7.87 15.68
C GLY A 111 34.67 -8.42 14.52
N ASN A 112 35.19 -7.45 13.76
CA ASN A 112 36.37 -7.49 12.91
C ASN A 112 36.18 -7.79 11.40
N ALA A 113 36.56 -6.77 10.61
CA ALA A 113 37.12 -6.82 9.26
C ALA A 113 36.24 -7.33 8.10
N GLN A 114 35.93 -6.45 7.13
CA GLN A 114 36.75 -6.29 5.92
C GLN A 114 36.04 -5.38 4.91
N ARG A 115 36.67 -4.25 4.60
CA ARG A 115 36.29 -3.31 3.54
C ARG A 115 36.37 -4.04 2.19
N THR A 116 35.26 -4.18 1.45
CA THR A 116 35.25 -4.64 0.05
C THR A 116 34.49 -3.66 -0.87
N PRO A 117 34.87 -3.58 -2.15
CA PRO A 117 34.83 -2.34 -2.93
C PRO A 117 33.45 -2.07 -3.54
N ARG A 118 33.08 -0.78 -3.60
CA ARG A 118 31.89 -0.25 -4.29
C ARG A 118 31.82 -0.77 -5.72
N ARG A 119 30.98 -1.79 -5.94
CA ARG A 119 30.57 -2.20 -7.28
C ARG A 119 29.33 -1.40 -7.65
N ASN A 120 29.58 -0.39 -8.47
CA ASN A 120 28.67 0.29 -9.39
C ASN A 120 27.26 -0.38 -9.51
N SER A 121 26.33 -0.02 -8.63
CA SER A 121 24.95 -0.55 -8.60
C SER A 121 23.92 0.43 -9.19
N ASP A 122 24.38 1.59 -9.68
CA ASP A 122 23.52 2.73 -9.99
C ASP A 122 22.80 2.65 -11.35
N LEU A 123 23.08 1.62 -12.17
CA LEU A 123 22.53 1.50 -13.52
C LEU A 123 21.26 0.64 -13.62
N LEU A 124 20.82 0.01 -12.53
CA LEU A 124 19.58 -0.78 -12.45
C LEU A 124 18.59 -0.25 -11.39
N GLN A 125 18.89 0.90 -10.79
CA GLN A 125 18.06 1.57 -9.78
C GLN A 125 16.79 2.17 -10.44
N SER A 126 15.90 1.28 -10.86
CA SER A 126 14.68 1.60 -11.61
C SER A 126 13.59 2.12 -10.68
N GLY A 127 13.89 3.08 -9.80
CA GLY A 127 12.92 3.87 -9.02
C GLY A 127 11.81 3.14 -8.26
N GLY A 128 11.87 1.82 -8.10
CA GLY A 128 10.90 1.03 -7.36
C GLY A 128 11.32 0.88 -5.90
N PRO A 129 10.38 0.60 -4.99
CA PRO A 129 10.70 0.33 -3.59
C PRO A 129 11.73 -0.79 -3.52
N ALA A 130 12.77 -0.61 -2.69
CA ALA A 130 13.83 -1.59 -2.51
C ALA A 130 13.29 -2.94 -1.95
N HIS A 131 12.06 -2.90 -1.40
CA HIS A 131 11.40 -3.96 -0.67
C HIS A 131 9.92 -4.09 -1.09
N GLY A 132 9.65 -4.31 -2.39
CA GLY A 132 8.30 -4.59 -2.91
C GLY A 132 8.04 -6.07 -3.19
N PRO A 133 6.77 -6.55 -3.14
CA PRO A 133 6.44 -7.93 -3.51
C PRO A 133 6.68 -8.18 -4.99
N VAL A 134 7.50 -9.18 -5.31
CA VAL A 134 7.74 -9.62 -6.70
C VAL A 134 6.87 -10.82 -7.03
N LEU A 135 6.33 -10.86 -8.25
CA LEU A 135 5.58 -12.02 -8.73
C LEU A 135 6.49 -13.26 -8.74
N ALA A 136 5.95 -14.39 -8.26
CA ALA A 136 6.64 -15.67 -8.39
C ALA A 136 6.85 -16.03 -9.87
N MET A 137 7.93 -16.75 -10.15
CA MET A 137 8.20 -17.26 -11.49
C MET A 137 7.10 -18.26 -11.92
N PRO A 138 6.99 -18.57 -13.23
CA PRO A 138 5.96 -19.49 -13.74
C PRO A 138 6.02 -20.91 -13.15
N ASP A 139 7.19 -21.32 -12.65
CA ASP A 139 7.42 -22.57 -11.93
C ASP A 139 7.04 -22.48 -10.43
N GLY A 140 6.58 -21.31 -9.99
CA GLY A 140 6.22 -20.99 -8.62
C GLY A 140 7.42 -20.79 -7.69
N SER A 141 8.65 -20.79 -8.20
CA SER A 141 9.84 -20.54 -7.40
C SER A 141 10.16 -19.04 -7.35
N CYS A 142 10.95 -18.65 -6.36
CA CYS A 142 11.34 -17.26 -6.14
C CYS A 142 12.74 -17.00 -6.68
N LEU A 143 12.98 -15.77 -7.14
CA LEU A 143 14.31 -15.35 -7.58
C LEU A 143 15.29 -15.40 -6.39
N PRO A 144 16.57 -15.70 -6.62
CA PRO A 144 17.58 -15.74 -5.56
C PRO A 144 17.70 -14.44 -4.75
N GLU A 145 17.35 -13.31 -5.37
CA GLU A 145 17.30 -11.99 -4.73
C GLU A 145 16.04 -11.72 -3.89
N TYR A 146 15.03 -12.60 -3.98
CA TYR A 146 13.78 -12.56 -3.21
C TYR A 146 13.44 -13.95 -2.64
N PRO A 147 14.27 -14.53 -1.75
CA PRO A 147 14.17 -15.95 -1.38
C PRO A 147 12.92 -16.33 -0.58
N VAL A 148 12.21 -15.36 0.00
CA VAL A 148 11.10 -15.61 0.93
C VAL A 148 9.77 -15.61 0.18
N LYS A 149 9.03 -16.73 0.19
CA LYS A 149 7.71 -16.85 -0.45
C LYS A 149 6.56 -16.67 0.55
N ARG A 150 5.66 -15.70 0.33
CA ARG A 150 4.41 -15.53 1.11
C ARG A 150 3.24 -15.17 0.20
N ASN A 151 2.10 -15.85 0.36
CA ASN A 151 0.85 -15.56 -0.35
C ASN A 151 0.96 -15.48 -1.89
N GLY A 152 1.89 -16.22 -2.50
CA GLY A 152 2.10 -16.21 -3.96
C GLY A 152 3.08 -15.16 -4.47
N TYR A 153 3.65 -14.36 -3.57
CA TYR A 153 4.66 -13.33 -3.86
C TYR A 153 6.00 -13.70 -3.23
N CYS A 154 7.07 -13.14 -3.79
CA CYS A 154 8.45 -13.32 -3.35
C CYS A 154 8.98 -12.00 -2.76
N TYR A 155 9.70 -12.11 -1.64
CA TYR A 155 10.20 -11.00 -0.83
C TYR A 155 11.70 -11.18 -0.60
N ARG A 156 12.40 -10.06 -0.42
CA ARG A 156 13.84 -10.01 -0.17
C ARG A 156 14.18 -10.53 1.22
#